data_AF-A0A2S9FFK9-F1
#
_entry.id   AF-A0A2S9FFK9-F1
#
_cell.length_a   1.000
_cell.length_b   1.000
_cell.length_c   1.000
_cell.angle_alpha   90.00
_cell.angle_beta   90.00
_cell.angle_gamma   90.00
#
_symmetry.space_group_name_H-M   'P 1'
#
loop_
_entity.id
_entity.type
_entity.pdbx_description
1 polymer ?
#
loop_
_entity_poly.entity_id
_entity_poly.type
_entity_poly.pdbx_seq_one_letter_code
_entity_poly.pdbx_strand_id
1 'polypeptide(L)'
;TATSRSTVGTVTTLSNLLRMLFSRAGTFPPGATERLDSDAFSPNTTIGACPQCHGLGRIHEVTEQTLVPDPALTIREGAVAAWPGAWQGQNLRDILITLGYDIDKPWRKLPKRQRDWILFTEDQPTVEIDPSQHPVTAEYYYNGTFSSAERHVRHTLANSQSATMRRRVLQYVHSTDCSVCGGSGLRPEALAVTFAGYSIADLVALPLTALAEVLAPAAARTEFAAAYESTESGEFTEVATMIAADLVARIAVLVDLGLGYLSLHRRTPTVSPG
;
A
#
# COMPACT_ATOMS: atom_id res chain seq x y z
N THR A 1 12.34 12.61 6.34
CA THR A 1 12.82 11.84 5.17
C THR A 1 11.62 11.25 4.45
N ALA A 2 11.47 11.48 3.15
CA ALA A 2 10.37 10.91 2.37
C ALA A 2 10.51 9.37 2.34
N THR A 3 9.43 8.66 2.68
CA THR A 3 9.39 7.19 2.59
C THR A 3 8.86 6.77 1.23
N SER A 4 8.91 5.48 0.90
CA SER A 4 8.29 4.92 -0.32
C SER A 4 6.77 5.13 -0.41
N ARG A 5 6.13 5.56 0.69
CA ARG A 5 4.70 5.89 0.80
C ARG A 5 4.41 7.39 0.83
N SER A 6 5.43 8.25 0.85
CA SER A 6 5.21 9.70 0.85
C SER A 6 4.58 10.17 -0.46
N THR A 7 3.58 11.04 -0.33
CA THR A 7 2.94 11.75 -1.44
C THR A 7 3.22 13.24 -1.36
N VAL A 8 2.94 13.98 -2.45
CA VAL A 8 3.01 15.45 -2.48
C VAL A 8 2.28 16.03 -1.27
N GLY A 9 1.03 15.60 -1.01
CA GLY A 9 0.23 16.12 0.09
C GLY A 9 0.80 15.84 1.49
N THR A 10 1.49 14.71 1.69
CA THR A 10 2.15 14.43 2.98
C THR A 10 3.40 15.29 3.20
N VAL A 11 4.17 15.56 2.15
CA VAL A 11 5.40 16.35 2.24
C VAL A 11 5.09 17.84 2.39
N THR A 12 4.07 18.33 1.70
CA THR A 12 3.62 19.73 1.80
C THR A 12 2.71 19.98 3.00
N THR A 13 2.36 18.93 3.75
CA THR A 13 1.39 18.93 4.86
C THR A 13 -0.05 19.31 4.49
N LEU A 14 -0.34 19.55 3.19
CA LEU A 14 -1.69 19.84 2.69
C LEU A 14 -2.70 18.72 3.02
N SER A 15 -2.24 17.47 3.05
CA SER A 15 -3.10 16.35 3.46
C SER A 15 -3.59 16.46 4.91
N ASN A 16 -2.89 17.17 5.81
CA ASN A 16 -3.36 17.34 7.20
C ASN A 16 -4.55 18.30 7.24
N LEU A 17 -4.42 19.44 6.55
CA LEU A 17 -5.49 20.43 6.45
C LEU A 17 -6.73 19.84 5.76
N LEU A 18 -6.55 19.09 4.67
CA LEU A 18 -7.67 18.47 3.99
C LEU A 18 -8.39 17.45 4.89
N ARG A 19 -7.65 16.61 5.64
CA ARG A 19 -8.26 15.68 6.61
C ARG A 19 -9.01 16.41 7.73
N MET A 20 -8.48 17.53 8.21
CA MET A 20 -9.17 18.38 9.18
C MET A 20 -10.43 19.01 8.58
N LEU A 21 -10.40 19.45 7.32
CA LEU A 21 -11.56 19.99 6.62
C LEU A 21 -12.69 18.96 6.56
N PHE A 22 -12.43 17.72 6.13
CA PHE A 22 -13.45 16.66 6.12
C PHE A 22 -13.97 16.32 7.52
N SER A 23 -13.06 16.22 8.48
CA SER A 23 -13.44 15.91 9.86
C SER A 23 -14.31 17.01 10.49
N ARG A 24 -14.06 18.29 10.20
CA ARG A 24 -14.73 19.41 10.89
C ARG A 24 -15.84 20.08 10.10
N ALA A 25 -15.79 20.00 8.77
CA ALA A 25 -16.68 20.71 7.86
C ALA A 25 -17.28 19.82 6.77
N GLY A 26 -16.97 18.51 6.77
CA GLY A 26 -17.56 17.57 5.82
C GLY A 26 -19.06 17.37 6.06
N THR A 27 -19.74 16.99 5.00
CA THR A 27 -21.14 16.55 5.02
C THR A 27 -21.15 15.02 5.16
N PHE A 28 -21.68 14.52 6.29
CA PHE A 28 -21.77 13.07 6.55
C PHE A 28 -23.04 12.47 5.93
N PRO A 29 -23.04 11.16 5.60
CA PRO A 29 -24.22 10.51 5.04
C PRO A 29 -25.40 10.51 6.03
N PRO A 30 -26.66 10.51 5.54
CA PRO A 30 -27.84 10.44 6.38
C PRO A 30 -27.78 9.24 7.34
N GLY A 31 -28.09 9.47 8.61
CA GLY A 31 -28.04 8.45 9.66
C GLY A 31 -26.69 8.29 10.34
N ALA A 32 -25.66 9.08 9.98
CA ALA A 32 -24.43 9.16 10.74
C ALA A 32 -24.70 9.74 12.15
N THR A 33 -24.37 8.97 13.18
CA THR A 33 -24.56 9.34 14.60
C THR A 33 -23.33 10.00 15.22
N GLU A 34 -22.16 9.77 14.64
CA GLU A 34 -20.89 10.28 15.14
C GLU A 34 -20.05 10.86 14.00
N ARG A 35 -19.28 11.89 14.33
CA ARG A 35 -18.34 12.52 13.43
C ARG A 35 -17.06 11.68 13.36
N LEU A 36 -16.44 11.63 12.20
CA LEU A 36 -15.13 11.02 12.03
C LEU A 36 -14.02 12.03 12.35
N ASP A 37 -13.05 11.64 13.18
CA ASP A 37 -11.83 12.41 13.40
C ASP A 37 -10.91 12.40 12.18
N SER A 38 -9.98 13.36 12.12
CA SER A 38 -9.06 13.54 10.99
C SER A 38 -8.19 12.31 10.67
N ASP A 39 -8.00 11.42 11.64
CA ASP A 39 -7.28 10.16 11.44
C ASP A 39 -8.07 9.13 10.64
N ALA A 40 -9.41 9.18 10.64
CA ALA A 40 -10.24 8.31 9.79
C ALA A 40 -10.06 8.63 8.29
N PHE A 41 -9.57 9.82 7.97
CA PHE A 41 -9.33 10.28 6.60
C PHE A 41 -7.88 10.07 6.14
N SER A 42 -7.13 9.19 6.80
CA SER A 42 -5.75 8.85 6.46
C SER A 42 -5.59 7.37 6.16
N PRO A 43 -5.04 6.98 4.99
CA PRO A 43 -4.76 5.57 4.71
C PRO A 43 -3.56 5.03 5.50
N ASN A 44 -2.85 5.90 6.24
CA ASN A 44 -1.67 5.52 7.04
C ASN A 44 -2.00 5.28 8.53
N THR A 45 -3.25 5.47 8.94
CA THR A 45 -3.70 5.18 10.31
C THR A 45 -4.47 3.87 10.34
N THR A 46 -4.47 3.18 11.48
CA THR A 46 -5.26 1.96 11.67
C THR A 46 -6.76 2.21 11.56
N ILE A 47 -7.21 3.40 11.98
CA ILE A 47 -8.62 3.80 11.95
C ILE A 47 -9.08 4.12 10.53
N GLY A 48 -8.27 4.82 9.73
CA GLY A 48 -8.66 5.27 8.39
C GLY A 48 -8.34 4.28 7.27
N ALA A 49 -7.36 3.40 7.46
CA ALA A 49 -6.95 2.44 6.44
C ALA A 49 -8.07 1.45 6.10
N CYS A 50 -8.29 1.25 4.80
CA CYS A 50 -9.15 0.19 4.28
C CYS A 50 -8.73 -1.17 4.89
N PRO A 51 -9.65 -1.95 5.49
CA PRO A 51 -9.31 -3.20 6.16
C PRO A 51 -8.83 -4.29 5.18
N GLN A 52 -9.23 -4.21 3.90
CA GLN A 52 -8.86 -5.22 2.90
C GLN A 52 -7.44 -5.04 2.36
N CYS A 53 -7.02 -3.80 2.09
CA CYS A 53 -5.70 -3.51 1.51
C CYS A 53 -4.75 -2.84 2.51
N HIS A 54 -5.16 -2.65 3.76
CA HIS A 54 -4.39 -2.00 4.83
C HIS A 54 -3.80 -0.65 4.41
N GLY A 55 -4.60 0.18 3.74
CA GLY A 55 -4.19 1.51 3.30
C GLY A 55 -3.39 1.56 2.00
N LEU A 56 -3.08 0.42 1.37
CA LEU A 56 -2.29 0.38 0.14
C LEU A 56 -3.03 0.89 -1.10
N GLY A 57 -4.36 0.79 -1.09
CA GLY A 57 -5.20 1.00 -2.27
C GLY A 57 -5.20 -0.18 -3.26
N ARG A 58 -4.29 -1.16 -3.10
CA ARG A 58 -4.14 -2.29 -4.01
C ARG A 58 -4.12 -3.62 -3.29
N ILE A 59 -4.57 -4.65 -4.00
CA ILE A 59 -4.41 -6.04 -3.59
C ILE A 59 -3.24 -6.63 -4.39
N HIS A 60 -2.34 -7.30 -3.68
CA HIS A 60 -1.24 -8.03 -4.27
C HIS A 60 -1.60 -9.51 -4.23
N GLU A 61 -2.04 -10.02 -5.38
CA GLU A 61 -2.36 -11.43 -5.55
C GLU A 61 -1.11 -12.19 -6.02
N VAL A 62 -0.88 -13.35 -5.40
CA VAL A 62 0.22 -14.24 -5.71
C VAL A 62 -0.37 -15.53 -6.26
N THR A 63 0.09 -15.99 -7.41
CA THR A 63 -0.38 -17.24 -8.03
C THR A 63 0.80 -18.16 -8.32
N GLU A 64 0.54 -19.43 -8.62
CA GLU A 64 1.59 -20.36 -9.03
C GLU A 64 2.34 -19.84 -10.26
N GLN A 65 1.61 -19.24 -11.21
CA GLN A 65 2.20 -18.67 -12.42
C GLN A 65 3.09 -17.45 -12.15
N THR A 66 2.72 -16.58 -11.20
CA THR A 66 3.59 -15.45 -10.86
C THR A 66 4.83 -15.88 -10.08
N LEU A 67 4.70 -16.90 -9.22
CA LEU A 67 5.83 -17.41 -8.43
C LEU A 67 6.77 -18.31 -9.24
N VAL A 68 6.24 -19.03 -10.23
CA VAL A 68 6.95 -20.00 -11.06
C VAL A 68 6.65 -19.73 -12.55
N PRO A 69 7.33 -18.74 -13.17
CA PRO A 69 7.06 -18.37 -14.56
C PRO A 69 7.39 -19.46 -15.58
N ASP A 70 8.42 -20.27 -15.31
CA ASP A 70 8.80 -21.41 -16.14
C ASP A 70 8.66 -22.74 -15.36
N PRO A 71 7.54 -23.47 -15.54
CA PRO A 71 7.32 -24.73 -14.85
C PRO A 71 8.06 -25.92 -15.50
N ALA A 72 8.87 -25.69 -16.55
CA ALA A 72 9.75 -26.69 -17.13
C ALA A 72 11.02 -26.91 -16.30
N LEU A 73 11.47 -25.88 -15.60
CA LEU A 73 12.66 -25.93 -14.74
C LEU A 73 12.41 -26.81 -13.52
N THR A 74 13.49 -27.37 -13.00
CA THR A 74 13.54 -27.98 -11.68
C THR A 74 13.64 -26.92 -10.60
N ILE A 75 13.41 -27.28 -9.34
CA ILE A 75 13.62 -26.34 -8.22
C ILE A 75 15.11 -25.98 -8.12
N ARG A 76 16.02 -26.93 -8.39
CA ARG A 76 17.46 -26.69 -8.42
C ARG A 76 17.86 -25.62 -9.45
N GLU A 77 17.26 -25.68 -10.64
CA GLU A 77 17.45 -24.72 -11.74
C GLU A 77 16.73 -23.38 -11.53
N GLY A 78 15.99 -23.22 -10.44
CA GLY A 78 15.36 -21.95 -10.07
C GLY A 78 13.91 -21.79 -10.55
N ALA A 79 13.15 -22.88 -10.67
CA ALA A 79 11.72 -22.81 -11.00
C ALA A 79 10.94 -21.83 -10.09
N VAL A 80 11.23 -21.82 -8.79
CA VAL A 80 10.63 -20.90 -7.82
C VAL A 80 11.31 -19.53 -7.88
N ALA A 81 11.06 -18.78 -8.96
CA ALA A 81 11.73 -17.52 -9.26
C ALA A 81 11.54 -16.44 -8.18
N ALA A 82 10.43 -16.50 -7.43
CA ALA A 82 10.11 -15.54 -6.38
C ALA A 82 10.97 -15.65 -5.12
N TRP A 83 11.67 -16.76 -4.91
CA TRP A 83 12.52 -16.95 -3.74
C TRP A 83 13.70 -15.95 -3.68
N PRO A 84 14.26 -15.71 -2.48
CA PRO A 84 15.44 -14.88 -2.37
C PRO A 84 16.62 -15.49 -3.15
N GLY A 85 17.53 -14.64 -3.61
CA GLY A 85 18.78 -15.11 -4.24
C GLY A 85 19.81 -15.55 -3.20
N ALA A 86 21.02 -15.84 -3.68
CA ALA A 86 22.20 -16.14 -2.87
C ALA A 86 21.94 -17.24 -1.81
N TRP A 87 22.49 -17.07 -0.61
CA TRP A 87 22.46 -18.07 0.46
C TRP A 87 21.04 -18.41 0.92
N GLN A 88 20.13 -17.43 1.00
CA GLN A 88 18.76 -17.69 1.46
C GLN A 88 17.99 -18.60 0.49
N GLY A 89 18.18 -18.41 -0.82
CA GLY A 89 17.59 -19.30 -1.83
C GLY A 89 18.23 -20.68 -1.85
N GLN A 90 19.52 -20.79 -1.50
CA GLN A 90 20.17 -22.08 -1.30
C GLN A 90 19.61 -22.81 -0.07
N ASN A 91 19.52 -22.14 1.08
CA ASN A 91 18.96 -22.68 2.31
C ASN A 91 17.54 -23.26 2.10
N LEU A 92 16.66 -22.55 1.39
CA LEU A 92 15.31 -23.07 1.10
C LEU A 92 15.34 -24.36 0.25
N ARG A 93 16.31 -24.51 -0.64
CA ARG A 93 16.50 -25.75 -1.43
C ARG A 93 17.04 -26.88 -0.56
N ASP A 94 18.02 -26.60 0.30
CA ASP A 94 18.59 -27.57 1.22
C ASP A 94 17.52 -28.09 2.20
N ILE A 95 16.67 -27.21 2.72
CA ILE A 95 15.51 -27.58 3.56
C ILE A 95 14.58 -28.54 2.81
N LEU A 96 14.26 -28.26 1.54
CA LEU A 96 13.40 -29.15 0.75
C LEU A 96 14.02 -30.53 0.54
N ILE A 97 15.33 -30.60 0.28
CA ILE A 97 16.04 -31.88 0.20
C ILE A 97 15.95 -32.63 1.53
N THR A 98 16.23 -31.98 2.66
CA THR A 98 16.14 -32.58 4.01
C THR A 98 14.71 -33.08 4.31
N LEU A 99 13.69 -32.39 3.83
CA LEU A 99 12.29 -32.78 3.94
C LEU A 99 11.87 -33.88 2.94
N GLY A 100 12.78 -34.37 2.10
CA GLY A 100 12.54 -35.46 1.15
C GLY A 100 11.84 -35.06 -0.13
N TYR A 101 11.88 -33.77 -0.51
CA TYR A 101 11.36 -33.32 -1.80
C TYR A 101 12.36 -33.57 -2.93
N ASP A 102 11.85 -34.04 -4.06
CA ASP A 102 12.62 -34.21 -5.29
C ASP A 102 12.78 -32.85 -5.99
N ILE A 103 13.93 -32.20 -5.78
CA ILE A 103 14.19 -30.87 -6.35
C ILE A 103 14.75 -30.90 -7.77
N ASP A 104 15.01 -32.10 -8.31
CA ASP A 104 15.56 -32.37 -9.65
C ASP A 104 14.47 -32.78 -10.65
N LYS A 105 13.22 -32.85 -10.19
CA LYS A 105 12.05 -33.03 -11.05
C LYS A 105 11.60 -31.69 -11.64
N PRO A 106 11.27 -31.62 -12.94
CA PRO A 106 10.60 -30.45 -13.52
C PRO A 106 9.37 -30.06 -12.70
N TRP A 107 9.20 -28.78 -12.39
CA TRP A 107 8.15 -28.28 -11.48
C TRP A 107 6.76 -28.82 -11.84
N ARG A 108 6.38 -28.75 -13.12
CA ARG A 108 5.09 -29.27 -13.62
C ARG A 108 4.84 -30.76 -13.32
N LYS A 109 5.90 -31.55 -13.11
CA LYS A 109 5.83 -33.00 -12.83
C LYS A 109 5.79 -33.32 -11.33
N LEU A 110 5.97 -32.34 -10.44
CA LEU A 110 5.73 -32.53 -9.01
C LEU A 110 4.24 -32.75 -8.72
N PRO A 111 3.86 -33.52 -7.68
CA PRO A 111 2.47 -33.59 -7.23
C PRO A 111 1.95 -32.20 -6.84
N LYS A 112 0.70 -31.88 -7.20
CA LYS A 112 0.08 -30.58 -6.88
C LYS A 112 0.15 -30.25 -5.39
N ARG A 113 -0.07 -31.22 -4.50
CA ARG A 113 0.04 -31.03 -3.04
C ARG A 113 1.45 -30.55 -2.61
N GLN A 114 2.51 -31.06 -3.24
CA GLN A 114 3.88 -30.62 -2.94
C GLN A 114 4.10 -29.19 -3.44
N ARG A 115 3.66 -28.88 -4.66
CA ARG A 115 3.73 -27.53 -5.22
C ARG A 115 2.99 -26.52 -4.36
N ASP A 116 1.74 -26.82 -4.00
CA ASP A 116 0.90 -25.95 -3.18
C ASP A 116 1.54 -25.72 -1.80
N TRP A 117 2.12 -26.75 -1.17
CA TRP A 117 2.83 -26.60 0.10
C TRP A 117 4.06 -25.70 -0.03
N ILE A 118 4.90 -25.91 -1.05
CA ILE A 118 6.11 -25.08 -1.27
C ILE A 118 5.75 -23.60 -1.51
N LEU A 119 4.65 -23.34 -2.22
CA LEU A 119 4.28 -21.97 -2.61
C LEU A 119 3.45 -21.24 -1.56
N PHE A 120 2.54 -21.91 -0.87
CA PHE A 120 1.44 -21.27 -0.12
C PHE A 120 1.27 -21.77 1.32
N THR A 121 2.10 -22.69 1.82
CA THR A 121 1.96 -23.11 3.22
C THR A 121 2.25 -21.96 4.20
N GLU A 122 1.54 -21.96 5.33
CA GLU A 122 1.85 -21.14 6.51
C GLU A 122 2.80 -21.86 7.47
N ASP A 123 3.08 -23.14 7.25
CA ASP A 123 4.03 -23.92 8.05
C ASP A 123 5.45 -23.35 7.91
N GLN A 124 6.17 -23.28 9.02
CA GLN A 124 7.57 -22.85 9.07
C GLN A 124 8.44 -23.89 9.80
N PRO A 125 8.58 -25.12 9.28
CA PRO A 125 9.42 -26.12 9.91
C PRO A 125 10.87 -25.63 9.97
N THR A 126 11.53 -25.90 11.10
CA THR A 126 12.98 -25.77 11.24
C THR A 126 13.58 -27.15 11.16
N VAL A 127 14.55 -27.34 10.28
CA VAL A 127 15.27 -28.61 10.10
C VAL A 127 16.77 -28.38 10.23
N GLU A 128 17.49 -29.38 10.74
CA GLU A 128 18.94 -29.40 10.72
C GLU A 128 19.41 -29.85 9.34
N ILE A 129 20.34 -29.09 8.76
CA ILE A 129 20.85 -29.31 7.41
C ILE A 129 22.23 -29.95 7.54
N ASP A 130 22.30 -31.23 7.14
CA ASP A 130 23.54 -32.00 7.08
C ASP A 130 24.28 -31.69 5.77
N PRO A 131 25.45 -31.04 5.81
CA PRO A 131 26.18 -30.66 4.61
C PRO A 131 26.59 -31.83 3.72
N SER A 132 26.68 -33.06 4.25
CA SER A 132 27.03 -34.24 3.47
C SER A 132 25.94 -34.69 2.49
N GLN A 133 24.70 -34.24 2.70
CA GLN A 133 23.53 -34.60 1.90
C GLN A 133 23.21 -33.60 0.79
N HIS A 134 23.96 -32.49 0.72
CA HIS A 134 23.69 -31.39 -0.22
C HIS A 134 24.90 -31.16 -1.14
N PRO A 135 24.69 -30.99 -2.46
CA PRO A 135 25.78 -30.93 -3.43
C PRO A 135 26.65 -29.66 -3.40
N VAL A 136 26.38 -28.62 -2.57
CA VAL A 136 27.18 -27.37 -2.55
C VAL A 136 27.23 -26.63 -1.17
N THR A 137 28.42 -26.12 -0.84
CA THR A 137 28.87 -24.98 0.02
C THR A 137 28.76 -24.91 1.54
N ALA A 138 27.89 -25.63 2.25
CA ALA A 138 27.96 -25.58 3.71
C ALA A 138 29.02 -26.58 4.21
N GLU A 139 30.03 -26.15 4.96
CA GLU A 139 30.99 -27.06 5.62
C GLU A 139 30.57 -27.40 7.06
N TYR A 140 29.39 -26.96 7.48
CA TYR A 140 28.91 -27.08 8.85
C TYR A 140 27.40 -27.32 8.89
N TYR A 141 26.96 -27.98 9.96
CA TYR A 141 25.56 -28.17 10.29
C TYR A 141 24.92 -26.84 10.67
N TYR A 142 23.72 -26.57 10.15
CA TYR A 142 22.96 -25.38 10.51
C TYR A 142 21.46 -25.66 10.51
N ASN A 143 20.73 -24.88 11.31
CA ASN A 143 19.28 -24.96 11.35
C ASN A 143 18.66 -23.98 10.36
N GLY A 144 17.89 -24.50 9.40
CA GLY A 144 17.15 -23.71 8.42
C GLY A 144 15.66 -23.72 8.72
N THR A 145 15.04 -22.54 8.79
CA THR A 145 13.58 -22.41 8.87
C THR A 145 12.98 -22.16 7.49
N PHE A 146 12.02 -22.99 7.09
CA PHE A 146 11.34 -22.86 5.81
C PHE A 146 10.44 -21.62 5.76
N SER A 147 10.34 -21.01 4.57
CA SER A 147 9.32 -20.02 4.25
C SER A 147 8.80 -20.30 2.85
N SER A 148 7.48 -20.39 2.72
CA SER A 148 6.83 -20.49 1.42
C SER A 148 7.14 -19.27 0.54
N ALA A 149 7.04 -19.46 -0.77
CA ALA A 149 7.32 -18.40 -1.74
C ALA A 149 6.37 -17.21 -1.59
N GLU A 150 5.07 -17.46 -1.38
CA GLU A 150 4.08 -16.41 -1.09
C GLU A 150 4.43 -15.63 0.17
N ARG A 151 4.76 -16.32 1.27
CA ARG A 151 5.12 -15.68 2.54
C ARG A 151 6.37 -14.80 2.38
N HIS A 152 7.37 -15.25 1.63
CA HIS A 152 8.55 -14.44 1.33
C HIS A 152 8.19 -13.14 0.59
N VAL A 153 7.35 -13.25 -0.45
CA VAL A 153 6.89 -12.09 -1.23
C VAL A 153 6.10 -11.11 -0.35
N ARG A 154 5.09 -11.60 0.38
CA ARG A 154 4.27 -10.77 1.28
C ARG A 154 5.10 -10.10 2.36
N HIS A 155 5.97 -10.85 3.02
CA HIS A 155 6.87 -10.33 4.06
C HIS A 155 7.79 -9.23 3.50
N THR A 156 8.37 -9.45 2.32
CA THR A 156 9.25 -8.45 1.69
C THR A 156 8.48 -7.17 1.32
N LEU A 157 7.25 -7.30 0.81
CA LEU A 157 6.39 -6.15 0.50
C LEU A 157 5.87 -5.41 1.74
N ALA A 158 5.71 -6.08 2.88
CA ALA A 158 5.30 -5.44 4.12
C ALA A 158 6.47 -4.77 4.85
N ASN A 159 7.60 -5.48 4.99
CA ASN A 159 8.62 -5.15 5.99
C ASN A 159 9.93 -4.61 5.41
N SER A 160 10.22 -4.82 4.12
CA SER A 160 11.49 -4.36 3.54
C SER A 160 11.49 -2.85 3.31
N GLN A 161 12.56 -2.19 3.78
CA GLN A 161 12.86 -0.79 3.48
C GLN A 161 13.62 -0.61 2.15
N SER A 162 14.16 -1.70 1.58
CA SER A 162 14.93 -1.64 0.32
C SER A 162 14.00 -1.53 -0.89
N ALA A 163 14.04 -0.39 -1.58
CA ALA A 163 13.27 -0.17 -2.80
C ALA A 163 13.56 -1.21 -3.88
N THR A 164 14.83 -1.63 -4.01
CA THR A 164 15.27 -2.65 -4.97
C THR A 164 14.68 -4.02 -4.66
N MET A 165 14.69 -4.44 -3.39
CA MET A 165 14.09 -5.72 -2.98
C MET A 165 12.59 -5.72 -3.22
N ARG A 166 11.90 -4.64 -2.84
CA ARG A 166 10.46 -4.49 -3.06
C ARG A 166 10.13 -4.56 -4.56
N ARG A 167 10.88 -3.83 -5.40
CA ARG A 167 10.70 -3.85 -6.86
C ARG A 167 10.90 -5.25 -7.43
N ARG A 168 11.89 -6.00 -6.93
CA ARG A 168 12.10 -7.40 -7.32
C ARG A 168 10.89 -8.26 -6.99
N VAL A 169 10.35 -8.22 -5.77
CA VAL A 169 9.22 -9.10 -5.43
C VAL A 169 7.91 -8.68 -6.09
N LEU A 170 7.76 -7.39 -6.43
CA LEU A 170 6.58 -6.89 -7.16
C LEU A 170 6.41 -7.50 -8.55
N GLN A 171 7.45 -8.06 -9.16
CA GLN A 171 7.33 -8.75 -10.46
C GLN A 171 6.60 -10.10 -10.35
N TYR A 172 6.49 -10.64 -9.13
CA TYR A 172 5.85 -11.93 -8.84
C TYR A 172 4.46 -11.77 -8.20
N VAL A 173 3.86 -10.58 -8.32
CA VAL A 173 2.49 -10.33 -7.86
C VAL A 173 1.66 -9.70 -8.98
N HIS A 174 0.42 -10.13 -9.12
CA HIS A 174 -0.58 -9.37 -9.85
C HIS A 174 -1.15 -8.31 -8.92
N SER A 175 -0.97 -7.04 -9.30
CA SER A 175 -1.50 -5.90 -8.54
C SER A 175 -2.78 -5.40 -9.19
N THR A 176 -3.88 -5.44 -8.45
CA THR A 176 -5.16 -4.87 -8.84
C THR A 176 -5.56 -3.79 -7.85
N ASP A 177 -6.38 -2.85 -8.29
CA ASP A 177 -6.96 -1.88 -7.37
C ASP A 177 -7.93 -2.59 -6.40
N CYS A 178 -7.92 -2.15 -5.15
CA CYS A 178 -8.73 -2.76 -4.12
C CYS A 178 -10.21 -2.45 -4.38
N SER A 179 -11.01 -3.50 -4.59
CA SER A 179 -12.44 -3.42 -4.89
C SER A 179 -13.26 -2.73 -3.80
N VAL A 180 -12.86 -2.82 -2.53
CA VAL A 180 -13.58 -2.20 -1.40
C VAL A 180 -13.39 -0.69 -1.32
N CYS A 181 -12.19 -0.18 -1.64
CA CYS A 181 -11.87 1.24 -1.51
C CYS A 181 -11.67 1.96 -2.85
N GLY A 182 -11.83 1.26 -3.97
CA GLY A 182 -11.65 1.80 -5.32
C GLY A 182 -10.25 2.37 -5.57
N GLY A 183 -9.23 1.84 -4.90
CA GLY A 183 -7.86 2.37 -5.01
C GLY A 183 -7.47 3.43 -3.97
N SER A 184 -8.42 4.02 -3.24
CA SER A 184 -8.14 5.13 -2.31
C SER A 184 -7.31 4.74 -1.08
N GLY A 185 -7.38 3.47 -0.69
CA GLY A 185 -6.79 2.97 0.56
C GLY A 185 -7.58 3.37 1.81
N LEU A 186 -8.72 4.05 1.68
CA LEU A 186 -9.54 4.51 2.79
C LEU A 186 -10.71 3.57 3.06
N ARG A 187 -11.21 3.62 4.30
CA ARG A 187 -12.45 2.99 4.71
C ARG A 187 -13.67 3.58 3.97
N PRO A 188 -14.69 2.77 3.61
CA PRO A 188 -15.91 3.25 2.96
C PRO A 188 -16.61 4.38 3.73
N GLU A 189 -16.57 4.35 5.07
CA GLU A 189 -17.17 5.37 5.93
C GLU A 189 -16.53 6.74 5.72
N ALA A 190 -15.21 6.81 5.55
CA ALA A 190 -14.50 8.05 5.25
C ALA A 190 -14.76 8.54 3.82
N LEU A 191 -14.97 7.61 2.88
CA LEU A 191 -15.30 7.94 1.48
C LEU A 191 -16.73 8.46 1.31
N ALA A 192 -17.63 8.13 2.24
CA ALA A 192 -19.01 8.60 2.23
C ALA A 192 -19.16 10.06 2.70
N VAL A 193 -18.17 10.60 3.41
CA VAL A 193 -18.15 12.01 3.80
C VAL A 193 -17.71 12.85 2.62
N THR A 194 -18.45 13.92 2.33
CA THR A 194 -18.20 14.79 1.18
C THR A 194 -17.89 16.22 1.61
N PHE A 195 -17.19 16.96 0.75
CA PHE A 195 -17.04 18.41 0.85
C PHE A 195 -17.22 18.99 -0.56
N ALA A 196 -18.13 19.95 -0.72
CA ALA A 196 -18.51 20.48 -2.04
C ALA A 196 -18.94 19.38 -3.03
N GLY A 197 -19.55 18.30 -2.52
CA GLY A 197 -19.99 17.13 -3.31
C GLY A 197 -18.91 16.11 -3.66
N TYR A 198 -17.66 16.30 -3.21
CA TYR A 198 -16.54 15.39 -3.47
C TYR A 198 -16.13 14.61 -2.23
N SER A 199 -15.80 13.33 -2.37
CA SER A 199 -15.12 12.58 -1.31
C SER A 199 -13.67 13.07 -1.16
N ILE A 200 -13.03 12.73 -0.05
CA ILE A 200 -11.61 13.08 0.12
C ILE A 200 -10.73 12.41 -0.93
N ALA A 201 -11.10 11.20 -1.39
CA ALA A 201 -10.37 10.48 -2.44
C ALA A 201 -10.43 11.21 -3.78
N ASP A 202 -11.57 11.84 -4.10
CA ASP A 202 -11.73 12.64 -5.32
C ASP A 202 -10.82 13.88 -5.25
N LEU A 203 -10.87 14.61 -4.12
CA LEU A 203 -10.12 15.85 -3.97
C LEU A 203 -8.60 15.64 -3.99
N VAL A 204 -8.07 14.55 -3.40
CA VAL A 204 -6.63 14.28 -3.46
C VAL A 204 -6.14 13.82 -4.83
N ALA A 205 -7.05 13.38 -5.70
CA ALA A 205 -6.74 12.95 -7.06
C ALA A 205 -6.70 14.13 -8.05
N LEU A 206 -7.39 15.23 -7.75
CA LEU A 206 -7.39 16.44 -8.59
C LEU A 206 -5.99 17.06 -8.68
N PRO A 207 -5.65 17.67 -9.85
CA PRO A 207 -4.55 18.63 -9.92
C PRO A 207 -4.74 19.75 -8.89
N LEU A 208 -3.65 20.27 -8.35
CA LEU A 208 -3.65 21.34 -7.35
C LEU A 208 -4.45 22.56 -7.82
N THR A 209 -4.40 22.93 -9.10
CA THR A 209 -5.21 24.03 -9.66
C THR A 209 -6.71 23.75 -9.53
N ALA A 210 -7.17 22.57 -9.94
CA ALA A 210 -8.56 22.16 -9.84
C ALA A 210 -9.02 22.00 -8.38
N LEU A 211 -8.15 21.51 -7.50
CA LEU A 211 -8.43 21.45 -6.07
C LEU A 211 -8.64 22.85 -5.49
N ALA A 212 -7.81 23.82 -5.85
CA ALA A 212 -7.99 25.21 -5.41
C ALA A 212 -9.31 25.80 -5.92
N GLU A 213 -9.69 25.53 -7.16
CA GLU A 213 -10.98 25.96 -7.72
C GLU A 213 -12.18 25.40 -6.94
N VAL A 214 -12.14 24.13 -6.55
CA VAL A 214 -13.21 23.51 -5.73
C VAL A 214 -13.28 24.14 -4.34
N LEU A 215 -12.15 24.50 -3.74
CA LEU A 215 -12.09 25.07 -2.40
C LEU A 215 -12.36 26.59 -2.36
N ALA A 216 -12.18 27.30 -3.47
CA ALA A 216 -12.27 28.76 -3.53
C ALA A 216 -13.61 29.34 -3.06
N PRO A 217 -14.79 28.76 -3.40
CA PRO A 217 -16.07 29.27 -2.90
C PRO A 217 -16.19 29.22 -1.38
N ALA A 218 -15.67 28.17 -0.73
CA ALA A 218 -15.65 28.07 0.72
C ALA A 218 -14.64 29.06 1.33
N ALA A 219 -13.45 29.19 0.72
CA ALA A 219 -12.39 30.08 1.17
C ALA A 219 -12.78 31.58 1.12
N ALA A 220 -13.58 31.99 0.14
CA ALA A 220 -13.98 33.38 -0.08
C ALA A 220 -15.25 33.78 0.70
N ARG A 221 -15.85 32.88 1.47
CA ARG A 221 -17.14 33.12 2.11
C ARG A 221 -17.00 34.09 3.28
N THR A 222 -17.75 35.19 3.23
CA THR A 222 -17.78 36.23 4.29
C THR A 222 -18.90 36.03 5.31
N GLU A 223 -19.96 35.33 4.92
CA GLU A 223 -21.10 35.01 5.79
C GLU A 223 -21.05 33.54 6.17
N PHE A 224 -20.82 33.25 7.44
CA PHE A 224 -20.69 31.89 7.95
C PHE A 224 -21.41 31.70 9.28
N ALA A 225 -21.85 30.48 9.53
CA ALA A 225 -22.36 30.09 10.84
C ALA A 225 -21.21 29.83 11.82
N ALA A 226 -21.47 30.02 13.11
CA ALA A 226 -20.56 29.55 14.15
C ALA A 226 -20.38 28.03 14.01
N ALA A 227 -19.15 27.54 14.15
CA ALA A 227 -18.90 26.10 14.09
C ALA A 227 -19.50 25.41 15.32
N TYR A 228 -20.24 24.34 15.08
CA TYR A 228 -20.72 23.44 16.12
C TYR A 228 -20.44 22.00 15.67
N GLU A 229 -20.35 21.08 16.63
CA GLU A 229 -20.15 19.68 16.33
C GLU A 229 -21.44 19.09 15.77
N SER A 230 -21.40 18.69 14.51
CA SER A 230 -22.54 18.15 13.78
C SER A 230 -22.11 17.07 12.79
N THR A 231 -23.02 16.15 12.51
CA THR A 231 -22.93 15.23 11.36
C THR A 231 -23.65 15.80 10.13
N GLU A 232 -24.38 16.91 10.26
CA GLU A 232 -24.88 17.67 9.11
C GLU A 232 -23.74 18.42 8.41
N SER A 233 -24.05 19.10 7.29
CA SER A 233 -23.05 19.83 6.52
C SER A 233 -22.42 20.97 7.32
N GLY A 234 -21.13 20.84 7.61
CA GLY A 234 -20.32 21.91 8.21
C GLY A 234 -19.72 22.88 7.18
N GLU A 235 -20.07 22.74 5.90
CA GLU A 235 -19.43 23.47 4.78
C GLU A 235 -19.62 24.99 4.85
N PHE A 236 -20.63 25.47 5.57
CA PHE A 236 -20.97 26.89 5.72
C PHE A 236 -20.51 27.49 7.07
N THR A 237 -19.63 26.79 7.78
CA THR A 237 -19.10 27.25 9.07
C THR A 237 -17.83 28.08 8.93
N GLU A 238 -17.50 28.88 9.94
CA GLU A 238 -16.24 29.64 10.01
C GLU A 238 -15.01 28.72 9.84
N VAL A 239 -15.05 27.52 10.44
CA VAL A 239 -13.97 26.52 10.35
C VAL A 239 -13.75 26.05 8.92
N ALA A 240 -14.82 25.85 8.15
CA ALA A 240 -14.73 25.49 6.74
C ALA A 240 -14.00 26.59 5.95
N THR A 241 -14.42 27.85 6.14
CA THR A 241 -13.82 29.01 5.49
C THR A 241 -12.34 29.15 5.83
N MET A 242 -11.98 29.09 7.12
CA MET A 242 -10.58 29.24 7.56
C MET A 242 -9.66 28.15 7.01
N ILE A 243 -10.07 26.88 7.08
CA ILE A 243 -9.25 25.77 6.59
C ILE A 243 -9.16 25.80 5.05
N ALA A 244 -10.26 26.10 4.35
CA ALA A 244 -10.27 26.24 2.89
C ALA A 244 -9.37 27.39 2.44
N ALA A 245 -9.40 28.54 3.12
CA ALA A 245 -8.53 29.68 2.82
C ALA A 245 -7.05 29.35 3.01
N ASP A 246 -6.67 28.64 4.10
CA ASP A 246 -5.28 28.20 4.31
C ASP A 246 -4.84 27.19 3.23
N LEU A 247 -5.71 26.23 2.89
CA LEU A 247 -5.46 25.28 1.78
C LEU A 247 -5.21 26.02 0.46
N VAL A 248 -6.11 26.94 0.06
CA VAL A 248 -6.00 27.69 -1.19
C VAL A 248 -4.72 28.54 -1.20
N ALA A 249 -4.39 29.22 -0.11
CA ALA A 249 -3.18 30.04 -0.02
C ALA A 249 -1.89 29.19 -0.19
N ARG A 250 -1.82 28.02 0.44
CA ARG A 250 -0.66 27.12 0.30
C ARG A 250 -0.58 26.47 -1.07
N ILE A 251 -1.73 26.15 -1.67
CA ILE A 251 -1.79 25.64 -3.03
C ILE A 251 -1.30 26.71 -4.01
N ALA A 252 -1.68 27.97 -3.84
CA ALA A 252 -1.23 29.07 -4.69
C ALA A 252 0.30 29.17 -4.75
N VAL A 253 0.99 29.04 -3.59
CA VAL A 253 2.46 29.00 -3.56
C VAL A 253 3.04 27.86 -4.41
N LEU A 254 2.43 26.66 -4.38
CA LEU A 254 2.87 25.54 -5.21
C LEU A 254 2.56 25.77 -6.69
N VAL A 255 1.43 26.40 -7.01
CA VAL A 255 1.06 26.76 -8.38
C VAL A 255 2.03 27.80 -8.96
N ASP A 256 2.41 28.82 -8.18
CA ASP A 256 3.39 29.84 -8.56
C ASP A 256 4.77 29.26 -8.85
N LEU A 257 5.12 28.15 -8.18
CA LEU A 257 6.32 27.35 -8.44
C LEU A 257 6.18 26.41 -9.66
N GLY A 258 5.06 26.46 -10.39
CA GLY A 258 4.80 25.62 -11.56
C GLY A 258 4.35 24.19 -11.23
N LEU A 259 4.00 23.90 -9.97
CA LEU A 259 3.61 22.56 -9.52
C LEU A 259 2.10 22.29 -9.56
N GLY A 260 1.32 23.21 -10.15
CA GLY A 260 -0.15 23.15 -10.19
C GLY A 260 -0.74 21.88 -10.84
N TYR A 261 0.03 21.22 -11.69
CA TYR A 261 -0.36 19.98 -12.38
C TYR A 261 -0.25 18.73 -11.50
N LEU A 262 0.42 18.81 -10.34
CA LEU A 262 0.52 17.69 -9.40
C LEU A 262 -0.80 17.47 -8.67
N SER A 263 -1.04 16.24 -8.21
CA SER A 263 -2.12 15.92 -7.28
C SER A 263 -1.56 15.55 -5.90
N LEU A 264 -2.37 15.72 -4.84
CA LEU A 264 -1.93 15.39 -3.48
C LEU A 264 -1.62 13.91 -3.29
N HIS A 265 -2.27 13.03 -4.07
CA HIS A 265 -2.05 11.59 -4.03
C HIS A 265 -0.77 11.15 -4.76
N ARG A 266 -0.18 12.00 -5.61
CA ARG A 266 1.01 11.63 -6.39
C ARG A 266 2.18 11.27 -5.47
N ARG A 267 2.78 10.10 -5.71
CA ARG A 267 3.92 9.60 -4.92
C ARG A 267 5.19 10.40 -5.22
N THR A 268 5.91 10.83 -4.20
CA THR A 268 7.12 11.66 -4.36
C THR A 268 8.25 11.01 -5.16
N PRO A 269 8.49 9.68 -5.11
CA PRO A 269 9.52 9.05 -5.96
C PRO A 269 9.22 9.10 -7.47
N THR A 270 8.04 9.55 -7.87
CA THR A 270 7.63 9.73 -9.28
C THR A 270 7.62 11.20 -9.71
N VAL A 271 8.01 12.12 -8.82
CA VAL A 271 8.15 13.55 -9.10
C VAL A 271 9.61 13.82 -9.47
N SER A 272 9.84 14.57 -10.54
CA SER A 272 11.19 14.99 -10.93
C SER A 272 11.81 15.88 -9.84
N PRO A 273 13.14 15.86 -9.63
CA PRO A 273 13.78 16.63 -8.56
C PRO A 273 13.73 18.17 -8.71
N GLY A 274 13.26 18.66 -9.85
CA GLY A 274 13.33 20.07 -10.26
C GLY A 274 12.36 20.99 -9.56
#